data_AF-K6WH16-F1
#
_entry.id   AF-K6WH16-F1
#
_cell.length_a   1.000
_cell.length_b   1.000
_cell.length_c   1.000
_cell.angle_alpha   90.00
_cell.angle_beta   90.00
_cell.angle_gamma   90.00
#
_symmetry.space_group_name_H-M   'P 1'
#
loop_
_entity.id
_entity.type
_entity.pdbx_description
1 polymer ?
#
loop_
_entity_poly.entity_id
_entity_poly.type
_entity_poly.pdbx_seq_one_letter_code
_entity_poly.pdbx_strand_id
1 'polypeptide(L)' 'RAPRAGEYQGPRYSIAFFAQANTDAMIDSPKGKYPSITAGDYLTQRVTANAL' A
#
# COMPACT_ATOMS: atom_id res chain seq x y z
N ARG A 1 -3.27 -11.62 13.94
CA ARG A 1 -3.76 -12.99 14.25
C ARG A 1 -5.28 -12.97 14.34
N ALA A 2 -5.95 -14.07 14.02
CA ALA A 2 -7.36 -14.22 14.37
C ALA A 2 -7.52 -14.34 15.91
N PRO A 3 -8.63 -13.87 16.49
CA PRO A 3 -8.93 -14.07 17.90
C PRO A 3 -9.09 -15.56 18.23
N ARG A 4 -8.63 -15.97 19.42
CA ARG A 4 -8.83 -17.32 19.96
C ARG A 4 -10.24 -17.51 20.51
N ALA A 5 -10.63 -18.75 20.77
CA ALA A 5 -11.85 -19.04 21.52
C ALA A 5 -11.80 -18.35 22.89
N GLY A 6 -12.87 -17.63 23.24
CA GLY A 6 -12.95 -16.83 24.48
C GLY A 6 -12.33 -15.43 24.39
N GLU A 7 -11.62 -15.07 23.31
CA GLU A 7 -11.20 -13.68 23.07
C GLU A 7 -12.34 -12.86 22.43
N TYR A 8 -12.23 -11.53 22.51
CA TYR A 8 -13.21 -10.62 21.92
C TYR A 8 -13.29 -10.77 20.39
N GLN A 9 -14.49 -11.10 19.90
CA GLN A 9 -14.81 -11.38 18.49
C GLN A 9 -15.67 -10.27 17.85
N GLY A 10 -15.91 -9.17 18.56
CA GLY A 10 -16.70 -8.04 18.05
C GLY A 10 -15.96 -7.17 17.04
N PRO A 11 -16.59 -6.06 16.59
CA PRO A 11 -16.02 -5.16 15.60
C PRO A 11 -14.63 -4.65 15.99
N ARG A 12 -13.74 -4.56 15.01
CA ARG A 12 -12.40 -3.96 15.17
C ARG A 12 -12.33 -2.70 14.34
N TYR A 13 -12.11 -1.58 15.02
CA TYR A 13 -11.92 -0.29 14.38
C TYR A 13 -10.43 0.01 14.30
N SER A 14 -9.93 0.19 13.09
CA SER A 14 -8.57 0.66 12.85
C SER A 14 -8.58 1.60 11.65
N ILE A 15 -7.77 2.64 11.71
CA ILE A 15 -7.55 3.56 10.61
C ILE A 15 -6.10 3.42 10.19
N ALA A 16 -5.86 3.08 8.93
CA ALA A 16 -4.52 3.02 8.38
C ALA A 16 -4.04 4.41 8.00
N PHE A 17 -2.79 4.72 8.32
CA PHE A 17 -2.09 5.92 7.85
C PHE A 17 -0.95 5.49 6.92
N PHE A 18 -0.81 6.17 5.79
CA PHE A 18 0.22 5.89 4.79
C PHE A 18 1.03 7.15 4.53
N ALA A 19 2.32 7.12 4.90
CA ALA A 19 3.26 8.19 4.59
C ALA A 19 3.81 8.00 3.16
N GLN A 20 3.04 8.40 2.16
CA GLN A 20 3.41 8.28 0.74
C GLN A 20 4.20 9.49 0.27
N ALA A 21 5.04 9.29 -0.76
CA ALA A 21 5.76 10.36 -1.42
C ALA A 21 4.81 11.28 -2.22
N ASN A 22 5.27 12.49 -2.55
CA ASN A 22 4.58 13.36 -3.49
C ASN A 22 4.40 12.66 -4.84
N THR A 23 3.31 12.96 -5.56
CA THR A 23 2.94 12.24 -6.79
C THR A 23 3.97 12.35 -7.91
N ASP A 24 4.72 13.44 -7.93
CA ASP A 24 5.78 13.76 -8.88
C ASP A 24 7.16 13.19 -8.49
N ALA A 25 7.29 12.60 -7.31
CA ALA A 25 8.54 11.99 -6.87
C ALA A 25 8.88 10.78 -7.76
N MET A 26 10.10 10.75 -8.30
CA MET A 26 10.63 9.62 -9.06
C MET A 26 11.08 8.50 -8.14
N ILE A 27 10.63 7.28 -8.42
CA ILE A 27 11.05 6.04 -7.77
C ILE A 27 12.01 5.33 -8.72
N ASP A 28 13.28 5.26 -8.32
CA ASP A 28 14.33 4.55 -9.06
C ASP A 28 14.69 3.23 -8.40
N SER A 29 14.99 2.22 -9.23
CA SER A 29 15.55 0.97 -8.72
C SER A 29 17.04 1.16 -8.40
N PRO A 30 17.51 0.91 -7.16
CA PRO A 30 18.91 1.15 -6.78
C PRO A 30 19.96 0.40 -7.62
N LYS A 31 19.55 -0.69 -8.29
CA LYS A 31 20.40 -1.51 -9.18
C LYS A 31 19.81 -1.63 -10.60
N GLY A 32 18.87 -0.77 -10.98
CA GLY A 32 18.24 -0.78 -12.31
C GLY A 32 17.42 -2.03 -12.61
N LYS A 33 16.93 -2.76 -11.59
CA LYS A 33 16.10 -3.96 -11.79
C LYS A 33 14.74 -3.62 -12.42
N TYR A 34 14.23 -2.44 -12.12
CA TYR A 34 12.94 -1.95 -12.60
C TYR A 34 13.12 -0.57 -13.24
N PRO A 35 12.36 -0.24 -14.29
CA PRO A 35 12.32 1.11 -14.84
C PRO A 35 11.88 2.11 -13.79
N SER A 36 12.37 3.34 -13.92
CA SER A 36 11.91 4.46 -13.11
C SER A 36 10.42 4.72 -13.31
N ILE A 37 9.73 5.12 -12.25
CA ILE A 37 8.29 5.41 -12.27
C ILE A 37 7.99 6.54 -11.28
N THR A 38 6.99 7.38 -11.56
CA THR A 38 6.53 8.35 -10.55
C THR A 38 5.76 7.65 -9.43
N ALA A 39 5.75 8.22 -8.23
CA ALA A 39 4.94 7.70 -7.14
C ALA A 39 3.44 7.69 -7.50
N GLY A 40 2.95 8.71 -8.22
CA GLY A 40 1.56 8.79 -8.67
C GLY A 40 1.17 7.66 -9.65
N ASP A 41 2.03 7.38 -10.62
CA ASP A 41 1.80 6.29 -11.59
C ASP A 41 1.84 4.94 -10.90
N TYR A 42 2.77 4.74 -9.96
CA TYR A 42 2.84 3.52 -9.17
C TYR A 42 1.55 3.29 -8.36
N LEU A 43 1.06 4.32 -7.66
CA LEU A 43 -0.19 4.22 -6.89
C LEU A 43 -1.38 3.90 -7.78
N THR A 44 -1.48 4.55 -8.94
CA THR A 44 -2.53 4.28 -9.92
C THR A 44 -2.53 2.81 -10.35
N GLN A 45 -1.36 2.27 -10.72
CA GLN A 45 -1.23 0.85 -11.08
C GLN A 45 -1.68 -0.09 -9.96
N ARG A 46 -1.31 0.20 -8.69
CA ARG A 46 -1.66 -0.65 -7.55
C ARG A 46 -3.13 -0.58 -7.16
N VAL A 47 -3.76 0.59 -7.28
CA VAL A 47 -5.20 0.75 -7.06
C VAL A 47 -5.99 0.00 -8.13
N THR A 48 -5.64 0.18 -9.40
CA THR A 48 -6.30 -0.53 -10.52
C THR A 48 -6.14 -2.05 -10.38
N ALA A 49 -4.98 -2.54 -9.94
CA ALA A 49 -4.75 -3.97 -9.74
C ALA A 49 -5.62 -4.59 -8.62
N ASN A 50 -6.09 -3.80 -7.67
CA ASN A 50 -6.95 -4.26 -6.57
C ASN A 50 -8.45 -4.08 -6.86
N ALA A 51 -8.82 -3.51 -8.01
CA ALA A 51 -10.21 -3.20 -8.35
C ALA A 51 -11.01 -4.40 -8.92
N LEU A 52 -10.50 -5.63 -8.79
CA LEU A 52 -11.12 -6.89 -9.22
C LEU A 52 -11.51 -7.77 -8.03
#